data_AF-A0A496PSD0-F1
#
_entry.id   AF-A0A496PSD0-F1
#
_cell.length_a   1.000
_cell.length_b   1.000
_cell.length_c   1.000
_cell.angle_alpha   90.00
_cell.angle_beta   90.00
_cell.angle_gamma   90.00
#
_symmetry.space_group_name_H-M   'P 1'
#
loop_
_entity.id
_entity.type
_entity.pdbx_description
1 polymer ?
#
loop_
_entity_poly.entity_id
_entity_poly.type
_entity_poly.pdbx_seq_one_letter_code
_entity_poly.pdbx_strand_id
1 'polypeptide(L)'
;MIAPGQPGLRVNATPDEVIKYSPRKIDVINLESNSFETIELDKFLRESAYEIPGINKIVSIYEENHLRVPSGLNLDPEEDTLVATFDGLFSGSSFVKQIKVILDILKEAMGIPVDIEFASDGNDFYLLQCRPQSYGTHNTPSPIPKDIPKDKIIFSACKYISNGFIPNISHIVYVDPQAYSELESRSEMNEIGIAVSHLNKVLPKRQFILMGPGRWGSRGDIKLGVNVTYSDINNTAVLIEIARKKGNYSPDLSFGTHFFQDLVEANIRYIPLYPDDENIIFNELFLKETPNILPEVLPEYASLADTIRLIDVPQATDGLILKVLMNSDLDEAVGILAEPSNEVDLSAPESITPTRRDATFWRWRMMMVENIASEIDPDRLGVVNLYVFGSTKNANAGPTSDIDILVHFRGTEKQRECLINWLEGWSLCLAQINYMRTGYRINNLLDVHIITDKDIADKTSLASKIGAVTDPAQLLPLGKVAKD
;
A
#
# COMPACT_ATOMS: atom_id res chain seq x y z
N MET A 1 10.88 0.18 -17.51
CA MET A 1 9.53 -0.19 -17.01
C MET A 1 8.64 1.01 -17.16
N ILE A 2 7.39 0.85 -17.62
CA ILE A 2 6.43 1.94 -17.82
C ILE A 2 5.11 1.54 -17.15
N ALA A 3 4.45 2.49 -16.49
CA ALA A 3 3.08 2.34 -15.99
C ALA A 3 2.11 2.91 -17.03
N PRO A 4 1.34 2.10 -17.78
CA PRO A 4 0.47 2.62 -18.85
C PRO A 4 -0.62 3.58 -18.36
N GLY A 5 -1.01 3.49 -17.09
CA GLY A 5 -1.94 4.43 -16.44
C GLY A 5 -1.33 5.81 -16.15
N GLN A 6 0.01 5.90 -16.01
CA GLN A 6 0.75 7.15 -15.82
C GLN A 6 2.06 7.12 -16.62
N PRO A 7 2.01 7.25 -17.97
CA PRO A 7 3.17 7.07 -18.84
C PRO A 7 4.32 8.06 -18.60
N GLY A 8 4.01 9.22 -17.99
CA GLY A 8 4.99 10.24 -17.63
C GLY A 8 5.74 9.97 -16.32
N LEU A 9 5.33 8.97 -15.53
CA LEU A 9 6.01 8.59 -14.30
C LEU A 9 7.28 7.79 -14.66
N ARG A 10 8.44 8.44 -14.56
CA ARG A 10 9.74 7.80 -14.81
C ARG A 10 10.39 7.40 -13.48
N VAL A 11 10.99 6.21 -13.48
CA VAL A 11 11.79 5.70 -12.35
C VAL A 11 13.06 6.53 -12.16
N ASN A 12 13.65 7.02 -13.26
CA ASN A 12 14.81 7.90 -13.26
C ASN A 12 14.34 9.28 -13.73
N ALA A 13 14.48 10.29 -12.87
CA ALA A 13 13.91 11.62 -13.09
C ALA A 13 14.86 12.55 -13.83
N THR A 14 16.18 12.39 -13.65
CA THR A 14 17.18 13.25 -14.27
C THR A 14 17.85 12.59 -15.49
N PRO A 15 18.28 13.38 -16.50
CA PRO A 15 19.01 12.85 -17.66
C PRO A 15 20.27 12.05 -17.28
N ASP A 16 21.01 12.50 -16.28
CA ASP A 16 22.21 11.81 -15.79
C ASP A 16 21.89 10.42 -15.20
N GLU A 17 20.78 10.29 -14.47
CA GLU A 17 20.31 8.98 -13.97
C GLU A 17 19.91 8.07 -15.14
N VAL A 18 19.20 8.60 -16.13
CA VAL A 18 18.78 7.81 -17.29
C VAL A 18 20.00 7.22 -18.00
N ILE A 19 21.07 7.98 -18.20
CA ILE A 19 22.33 7.49 -18.80
C ILE A 19 23.06 6.49 -17.90
N LYS A 20 23.07 6.75 -16.60
CA LYS A 20 23.76 5.90 -15.62
C LYS A 20 23.11 4.52 -15.53
N TYR A 21 21.78 4.48 -15.55
CA TYR A 21 20.99 3.26 -15.40
C TYR A 21 20.49 2.67 -16.72
N SER A 22 20.71 3.32 -17.86
CA SER A 22 20.39 2.75 -19.17
C SER A 22 21.23 1.49 -19.43
N PRO A 23 20.67 0.47 -20.10
CA PRO A 23 21.42 -0.71 -20.50
C PRO A 23 22.68 -0.35 -21.31
N ARG A 24 23.83 -0.89 -20.88
CA ARG A 24 25.12 -0.75 -21.61
C ARG A 24 25.40 -1.91 -22.56
N LYS A 25 24.74 -3.04 -22.32
CA LYS A 25 24.89 -4.27 -23.09
C LYS A 25 23.55 -4.71 -23.65
N ILE A 26 23.60 -5.47 -24.73
CA ILE A 26 22.45 -6.09 -25.37
C ILE A 26 22.76 -7.56 -25.65
N ASP A 27 21.77 -8.42 -25.41
CA ASP A 27 21.81 -9.82 -25.80
C ASP A 27 21.27 -9.97 -27.22
N VAL A 28 22.04 -10.63 -28.08
CA VAL A 28 21.72 -10.84 -29.48
C VAL A 28 21.80 -12.32 -29.83
N ILE A 29 21.01 -12.73 -30.83
CA ILE A 29 21.14 -14.04 -31.45
C ILE A 29 22.04 -13.88 -32.67
N ASN A 30 23.27 -14.36 -32.57
CA ASN A 30 24.20 -14.34 -33.69
C ASN A 30 23.90 -15.52 -34.62
N LEU A 31 23.44 -15.23 -35.83
CA LEU A 31 23.04 -16.26 -36.81
C LEU A 31 24.23 -16.97 -37.47
N GLU A 32 25.42 -16.36 -37.46
CA GLU A 32 26.64 -16.98 -38.00
C GLU A 32 27.21 -17.99 -37.02
N SER A 33 27.29 -17.63 -35.73
CA SER A 33 27.75 -18.53 -34.67
C SER A 33 26.64 -19.45 -34.13
N ASN A 34 25.38 -19.17 -34.48
CA ASN A 34 24.17 -19.82 -33.98
C ASN A 34 24.13 -19.88 -32.44
N SER A 35 24.46 -18.76 -31.79
CA SER A 35 24.58 -18.67 -30.33
C SER A 35 24.05 -17.35 -29.79
N PHE A 36 23.75 -17.33 -28.48
CA PHE A 36 23.44 -16.11 -27.75
C PHE A 36 24.74 -15.40 -27.38
N GLU A 37 24.85 -14.15 -27.76
CA GLU A 37 26.01 -13.31 -27.49
C GLU A 37 25.57 -12.04 -26.78
N THR A 38 26.35 -11.59 -25.78
CA THR A 38 26.15 -10.29 -25.13
C THR A 38 27.20 -9.31 -25.66
N ILE A 39 26.76 -8.23 -26.29
CA ILE A 39 27.64 -7.23 -26.89
C ILE A 39 27.42 -5.84 -26.28
N GLU A 40 28.40 -4.95 -26.46
CA GLU A 40 28.28 -3.55 -26.03
C GLU A 40 27.30 -2.80 -26.94
N LEU A 41 26.27 -2.21 -26.33
CA LEU A 41 25.18 -1.56 -27.05
C LEU A 41 25.65 -0.32 -27.83
N ASP A 42 26.53 0.48 -27.25
CA ASP A 42 27.07 1.68 -27.90
C ASP A 42 27.79 1.33 -29.21
N LYS A 43 28.63 0.30 -29.18
CA LYS A 43 29.34 -0.20 -30.36
C LYS A 43 28.35 -0.70 -31.43
N PHE A 44 27.36 -1.48 -31.02
CA PHE A 44 26.34 -2.01 -31.93
C PHE A 44 25.52 -0.90 -32.60
N LEU A 45 25.13 0.13 -31.83
CA LEU A 45 24.38 1.26 -32.35
C LEU A 45 25.23 2.10 -33.33
N ARG A 46 26.51 2.34 -33.03
CA ARG A 46 27.42 3.04 -33.97
C ARG A 46 27.52 2.33 -35.33
N GLU A 47 27.60 1.00 -35.32
CA GLU A 47 27.80 0.19 -36.53
C GLU A 47 26.50 -0.04 -37.33
N SER A 48 25.35 -0.17 -36.66
CA SER A 48 24.13 -0.71 -37.28
C SER A 48 22.86 0.10 -37.06
N ALA A 49 22.90 1.26 -36.38
CA ALA A 49 21.68 2.01 -36.05
C ALA A 49 20.80 2.36 -37.26
N TYR A 50 21.39 2.64 -38.43
CA TYR A 50 20.64 2.94 -39.65
C TYR A 50 19.87 1.74 -40.22
N GLU A 51 20.30 0.52 -39.91
CA GLU A 51 19.67 -0.71 -40.37
C GLU A 51 18.55 -1.16 -39.42
N ILE A 52 18.49 -0.61 -38.21
CA ILE A 52 17.50 -0.98 -37.19
C ILE A 52 16.16 -0.30 -37.50
N PRO A 53 15.10 -1.07 -37.80
CA PRO A 53 13.79 -0.50 -38.09
C PRO A 53 13.24 0.26 -36.87
N GLY A 54 12.85 1.52 -37.10
CA GLY A 54 12.26 2.35 -36.03
C GLY A 54 13.23 2.70 -34.90
N ILE A 55 14.53 2.79 -35.18
CA ILE A 55 15.58 3.14 -34.20
C ILE A 55 15.23 4.38 -33.35
N ASN A 56 14.60 5.39 -33.95
CA ASN A 56 14.13 6.60 -33.28
C ASN A 56 13.05 6.37 -32.21
N LYS A 57 12.43 5.19 -32.18
CA LYS A 57 11.52 4.76 -31.11
C LYS A 57 12.25 4.10 -29.94
N ILE A 58 13.47 3.60 -30.15
CA ILE A 58 14.24 2.80 -29.19
C ILE A 58 15.25 3.68 -28.43
N VAL A 59 15.92 4.60 -29.14
CA VAL A 59 16.98 5.45 -28.58
C VAL A 59 16.55 6.91 -28.42
N SER A 60 17.20 7.60 -27.49
CA SER A 60 17.22 9.06 -27.37
C SER A 60 18.66 9.56 -27.56
N ILE A 61 18.81 10.78 -28.06
CA ILE A 61 20.10 11.48 -28.13
C ILE A 61 20.30 12.26 -26.84
N TYR A 62 21.47 12.09 -26.22
CA TYR A 62 21.90 12.91 -25.09
C TYR A 62 22.80 14.05 -25.57
N GLU A 63 22.37 15.28 -25.30
CA GLU A 63 23.04 16.51 -25.72
C GLU A 63 22.79 17.62 -24.68
N GLU A 64 23.84 18.33 -24.27
CA GLU A 64 23.75 19.48 -23.33
C GLU A 64 22.94 19.21 -22.04
N ASN A 65 23.10 18.02 -21.46
CA ASN A 65 22.36 17.55 -20.29
C ASN A 65 20.83 17.40 -20.50
N HIS A 66 20.39 17.20 -21.74
CA HIS A 66 19.02 16.91 -22.10
C HIS A 66 18.94 15.64 -22.93
N LEU A 67 17.84 14.91 -22.77
CA LEU A 67 17.49 13.79 -23.64
C LEU A 67 16.43 14.26 -24.63
N ARG A 68 16.67 14.00 -25.91
CA ARG A 68 15.71 14.25 -26.97
C ARG A 68 15.48 13.02 -27.82
N VAL A 69 14.22 12.80 -28.21
CA VAL A 69 13.87 11.78 -29.20
C VAL A 69 14.41 12.22 -30.57
N PRO A 70 15.09 11.34 -31.34
CA PRO A 70 15.59 11.68 -32.65
C PRO A 70 14.44 11.99 -33.62
N SER A 71 14.54 13.11 -34.32
CA SER A 71 13.59 13.54 -35.34
C SER A 71 14.02 12.98 -36.70
N GLY A 72 13.44 11.86 -37.15
CA GLY A 72 13.68 11.31 -38.50
C GLY A 72 15.17 11.15 -38.85
N LEU A 73 15.61 11.81 -39.93
CA LEU A 73 16.97 11.74 -40.52
C LEU A 73 18.08 12.42 -39.68
N ASN A 74 17.77 13.05 -38.54
CA ASN A 74 18.75 13.74 -37.67
C ASN A 74 19.35 12.81 -36.60
N LEU A 75 19.74 11.60 -36.99
CA LEU A 75 20.47 10.66 -36.14
C LEU A 75 21.84 10.44 -36.78
N ASP A 76 22.89 10.82 -36.08
CA ASP A 76 24.28 10.54 -36.45
C ASP A 76 24.90 9.61 -35.40
N PRO A 77 24.85 8.28 -35.58
CA PRO A 77 25.36 7.33 -34.60
C PRO A 77 26.86 7.46 -34.31
N GLU A 78 27.65 8.08 -35.18
CA GLU A 78 29.09 8.24 -34.97
C GLU A 78 29.39 9.37 -33.96
N GLU A 79 28.64 10.48 -34.08
CA GLU A 79 28.82 11.70 -33.28
C GLU A 79 27.84 11.81 -32.09
N ASP A 80 26.62 11.31 -32.21
CA ASP A 80 25.58 11.39 -31.19
C ASP A 80 25.83 10.40 -30.05
N THR A 81 25.56 10.85 -28.81
CA THR A 81 25.51 9.94 -27.66
C THR A 81 24.13 9.30 -27.56
N LEU A 82 24.01 8.05 -28.02
CA LEU A 82 22.75 7.31 -28.06
C LEU A 82 22.47 6.55 -26.76
N VAL A 83 21.25 6.71 -26.24
CA VAL A 83 20.80 6.11 -24.98
C VAL A 83 19.51 5.32 -25.22
N ALA A 84 19.51 4.02 -24.89
CA ALA A 84 18.33 3.18 -24.98
C ALA A 84 17.30 3.58 -23.90
N THR A 85 16.19 4.16 -24.36
CA THR A 85 15.17 4.78 -23.47
C THR A 85 13.74 4.39 -23.84
N PHE A 86 13.49 4.05 -25.11
CA PHE A 86 12.16 3.84 -25.68
C PHE A 86 11.22 5.07 -25.65
N ASP A 87 11.77 6.27 -25.44
CA ASP A 87 10.97 7.49 -25.30
C ASP A 87 10.12 7.80 -26.53
N GLY A 88 10.66 7.56 -27.74
CA GLY A 88 9.93 7.71 -28.99
C GLY A 88 8.78 6.71 -29.15
N LEU A 89 8.90 5.51 -28.56
CA LEU A 89 7.80 4.53 -28.51
C LEU A 89 6.66 5.01 -27.60
N PHE A 90 6.99 5.58 -26.44
CA PHE A 90 5.99 5.96 -25.44
C PHE A 90 5.30 7.30 -25.71
N SER A 91 6.05 8.30 -26.17
CA SER A 91 5.53 9.67 -26.35
C SER A 91 4.92 9.92 -27.72
N GLY A 92 5.31 9.15 -28.74
CA GLY A 92 4.99 9.39 -30.15
C GLY A 92 4.13 8.34 -30.84
N SER A 93 3.54 7.39 -30.11
CA SER A 93 2.78 6.28 -30.73
C SER A 93 1.51 5.87 -29.98
N SER A 94 0.65 5.10 -30.65
CA SER A 94 -0.53 4.46 -30.04
C SER A 94 -0.18 3.27 -29.14
N PHE A 95 1.11 2.94 -29.01
CA PHE A 95 1.59 1.75 -28.30
C PHE A 95 1.12 1.70 -26.84
N VAL A 96 1.24 2.79 -26.08
CA VAL A 96 0.80 2.83 -24.68
C VAL A 96 -0.69 2.55 -24.54
N LYS A 97 -1.51 3.03 -25.49
CA LYS A 97 -2.94 2.75 -25.53
C LYS A 97 -3.21 1.28 -25.85
N GLN A 98 -2.48 0.70 -26.80
CA GLN A 98 -2.59 -0.72 -27.15
C GLN A 98 -2.23 -1.61 -25.95
N ILE A 99 -1.11 -1.35 -25.27
CA ILE A 99 -0.70 -2.08 -24.06
C ILE A 99 -1.77 -1.99 -22.98
N LYS A 100 -2.33 -0.79 -22.75
CA LYS A 100 -3.39 -0.60 -21.76
C LYS A 100 -4.61 -1.48 -22.07
N VAL A 101 -5.06 -1.50 -23.33
CA VAL A 101 -6.18 -2.35 -23.76
C VAL A 101 -5.88 -3.83 -23.56
N ILE A 102 -4.66 -4.29 -23.90
CA ILE A 102 -4.25 -5.67 -23.70
C ILE A 102 -4.27 -6.04 -22.21
N LEU A 103 -3.69 -5.19 -21.34
CA LEU A 103 -3.68 -5.41 -19.90
C LEU A 103 -5.09 -5.41 -19.30
N ASP A 104 -5.98 -4.51 -19.74
CA ASP A 104 -7.36 -4.45 -19.27
C ASP A 104 -8.14 -5.73 -19.62
N ILE A 105 -7.98 -6.23 -20.86
CA ILE A 105 -8.59 -7.49 -21.31
C ILE A 105 -8.06 -8.68 -20.50
N LEU A 106 -6.74 -8.78 -20.33
CA LEU A 106 -6.13 -9.89 -19.60
C LEU A 106 -6.52 -9.85 -18.12
N LYS A 107 -6.57 -8.65 -17.51
CA LYS A 107 -7.04 -8.46 -16.14
C LYS A 107 -8.49 -8.89 -15.97
N GLU A 108 -9.38 -8.52 -16.90
CA GLU A 108 -10.78 -8.92 -16.85
C GLU A 108 -10.92 -10.44 -16.96
N ALA A 109 -10.20 -11.06 -17.91
CA ALA A 109 -10.23 -12.51 -18.12
C ALA A 109 -9.66 -13.30 -16.94
N MET A 110 -8.61 -12.79 -16.28
CA MET A 110 -7.94 -13.45 -15.15
C MET A 110 -8.60 -13.12 -13.80
N GLY A 111 -9.45 -12.09 -13.74
CA GLY A 111 -10.06 -11.58 -12.51
C GLY A 111 -9.08 -10.84 -11.58
N ILE A 112 -7.81 -10.72 -11.98
CA ILE A 112 -6.72 -10.10 -11.23
C ILE A 112 -5.78 -9.38 -12.20
N PRO A 113 -5.14 -8.26 -11.79
CA PRO A 113 -4.10 -7.62 -12.59
C PRO A 113 -2.95 -8.56 -12.97
N VAL A 114 -2.33 -8.27 -14.11
CA VAL A 114 -1.32 -9.13 -14.73
C VAL A 114 -0.11 -8.31 -15.15
N ASP A 115 1.05 -8.96 -15.15
CA ASP A 115 2.25 -8.50 -15.82
C ASP A 115 2.44 -9.27 -17.12
N ILE A 116 2.96 -8.59 -18.14
CA ILE A 116 3.23 -9.20 -19.45
C ILE A 116 4.67 -8.97 -19.91
N GLU A 117 5.24 -9.98 -20.55
CA GLU A 117 6.44 -9.84 -21.38
C GLU A 117 6.02 -9.99 -22.84
N PHE A 118 6.62 -9.18 -23.72
CA PHE A 118 6.24 -9.12 -25.11
C PHE A 118 7.43 -8.88 -26.03
N ALA A 119 7.26 -9.24 -27.29
CA ALA A 119 8.12 -8.83 -28.40
C ALA A 119 7.30 -8.10 -29.46
N SER A 120 7.98 -7.34 -30.31
CA SER A 120 7.37 -6.70 -31.48
C SER A 120 8.39 -6.59 -32.60
N ASP A 121 7.94 -6.76 -33.83
CA ASP A 121 8.71 -6.46 -35.05
C ASP A 121 8.43 -5.03 -35.57
N GLY A 122 7.65 -4.24 -34.83
CA GLY A 122 7.22 -2.89 -35.18
C GLY A 122 5.85 -2.82 -35.86
N ASN A 123 5.33 -3.95 -36.38
CA ASN A 123 3.98 -4.06 -36.94
C ASN A 123 3.09 -4.89 -36.01
N ASP A 124 3.56 -6.08 -35.64
CA ASP A 124 2.83 -7.05 -34.84
C ASP A 124 3.31 -7.05 -33.39
N PHE A 125 2.39 -7.43 -32.50
CA PHE A 125 2.62 -7.56 -31.07
C PHE A 125 2.55 -9.03 -30.68
N TYR A 126 3.62 -9.55 -30.08
CA TYR A 126 3.73 -10.93 -29.65
C TYR A 126 3.75 -10.99 -28.13
N LEU A 127 2.67 -11.51 -27.53
CA LEU A 127 2.63 -11.79 -26.09
C LEU A 127 3.48 -13.02 -25.79
N LEU A 128 4.61 -12.83 -25.11
CA LEU A 128 5.54 -13.91 -24.77
C LEU A 128 5.18 -14.57 -23.44
N GLN A 129 4.79 -13.74 -22.47
CA GLN A 129 4.41 -14.20 -21.15
C GLN A 129 3.31 -13.32 -20.57
N CYS A 130 2.38 -13.95 -19.83
CA CYS A 130 1.41 -13.28 -18.98
C CYS A 130 1.46 -13.95 -17.62
N ARG A 131 1.80 -13.19 -16.58
CA ARG A 131 1.82 -13.66 -15.19
C ARG A 131 0.74 -12.90 -14.41
N PRO A 132 -0.09 -13.59 -13.62
CA PRO A 132 -0.84 -12.89 -12.58
C PRO A 132 0.11 -12.10 -11.69
N GLN A 133 -0.18 -10.83 -11.43
CA GLN A 133 0.49 -10.16 -10.32
C GLN A 133 0.09 -10.91 -9.05
N SER A 134 1.10 -11.38 -8.30
CA SER A 134 0.86 -12.15 -7.08
C SER A 134 0.23 -11.26 -6.03
N TYR A 135 -1.10 -11.22 -6.00
CA TYR A 135 -1.84 -10.68 -4.87
C TYR A 135 -1.84 -11.73 -3.78
N GLY A 136 -0.99 -11.55 -2.76
CA GLY A 136 -1.14 -12.30 -1.53
C GLY A 136 -2.58 -12.18 -1.04
N THR A 137 -3.18 -13.29 -0.61
CA THR A 137 -4.55 -13.42 -0.07
C THR A 137 -4.85 -12.52 1.13
N HIS A 138 -3.89 -11.71 1.59
CA HIS A 138 -3.98 -10.78 2.70
C HIS A 138 -3.79 -9.31 2.27
N ASN A 139 -4.39 -8.91 1.15
CA ASN A 139 -4.33 -7.54 0.62
C ASN A 139 -5.51 -6.66 1.05
N THR A 140 -6.16 -6.99 2.16
CA THR A 140 -7.25 -6.17 2.70
C THR A 140 -6.69 -4.89 3.33
N PRO A 141 -7.27 -3.72 3.03
CA PRO A 141 -6.89 -2.47 3.68
C PRO A 141 -7.14 -2.57 5.18
N SER A 142 -6.16 -2.18 5.99
CA SER A 142 -6.36 -2.12 7.43
C SER A 142 -7.04 -0.80 7.80
N PRO A 143 -8.13 -0.81 8.60
CA PRO A 143 -8.65 0.45 9.15
C PRO A 143 -7.53 1.14 9.96
N ILE A 144 -7.42 2.47 9.83
CA ILE A 144 -6.45 3.26 10.58
C ILE A 144 -7.22 4.20 11.50
N PRO A 145 -7.27 3.93 12.81
CA PRO A 145 -7.89 4.82 13.77
C PRO A 145 -7.23 6.21 13.72
N LYS A 146 -8.02 7.26 13.92
CA LYS A 146 -7.56 8.66 13.90
C LYS A 146 -7.30 9.22 15.30
N ASP A 147 -7.69 8.49 16.35
CA ASP A 147 -7.49 8.81 17.76
C ASP A 147 -6.26 8.11 18.38
N ILE A 148 -5.29 7.70 17.56
CA ILE A 148 -4.07 7.06 18.04
C ILE A 148 -3.23 8.08 18.85
N PRO A 149 -2.85 7.78 20.11
CA PRO A 149 -1.96 8.64 20.88
C PRO A 149 -0.63 8.84 20.16
N LYS A 150 -0.19 10.10 20.00
CA LYS A 150 1.01 10.44 19.23
C LYS A 150 2.29 9.79 19.76
N ASP A 151 2.37 9.61 21.07
CA ASP A 151 3.46 8.94 21.78
C ASP A 151 3.56 7.43 21.47
N LYS A 152 2.49 6.82 20.96
CA LYS A 152 2.49 5.43 20.50
C LYS A 152 2.85 5.27 19.02
N ILE A 153 2.96 6.38 18.26
CA ILE A 153 3.25 6.33 16.83
C ILE A 153 4.77 6.39 16.64
N ILE A 154 5.33 5.38 15.98
CA ILE A 154 6.75 5.34 15.60
C ILE A 154 6.96 6.04 14.26
N PHE A 155 6.08 5.78 13.28
CA PHE A 155 6.10 6.49 12.00
C PHE A 155 4.70 6.54 11.38
N SER A 156 4.48 7.50 10.48
CA SER A 156 3.34 7.54 9.56
C SER A 156 3.82 7.79 8.14
N ALA A 157 3.14 7.26 7.13
CA ALA A 157 3.42 7.52 5.72
C ALA A 157 2.09 7.75 4.98
N CYS A 158 2.10 8.62 3.97
CA CYS A 158 0.88 9.02 3.27
C CYS A 158 1.03 9.07 1.72
N LYS A 159 1.97 8.29 1.17
CA LYS A 159 2.30 8.30 -0.25
C LYS A 159 2.60 6.90 -0.74
N TYR A 160 1.96 6.49 -1.83
CA TYR A 160 2.25 5.24 -2.54
C TYR A 160 2.11 3.99 -1.66
N ILE A 161 1.13 4.01 -0.76
CA ILE A 161 0.89 2.92 0.19
C ILE A 161 0.12 1.79 -0.49
N SER A 162 0.65 0.58 -0.36
CA SER A 162 -0.05 -0.65 -0.77
C SER A 162 -0.82 -1.26 0.40
N ASN A 163 -1.79 -2.12 0.11
CA ASN A 163 -2.41 -2.93 1.16
C ASN A 163 -1.50 -4.08 1.57
N GLY A 164 -1.74 -4.61 2.76
CA GLY A 164 -1.07 -5.81 3.22
C GLY A 164 -1.28 -6.07 4.70
N PHE A 165 -1.43 -7.35 5.05
CA PHE A 165 -1.27 -7.80 6.42
C PHE A 165 0.23 -7.85 6.78
N ILE A 166 0.57 -7.28 7.93
CA ILE A 166 1.90 -7.33 8.52
C ILE A 166 1.77 -8.05 9.87
N PRO A 167 2.52 -9.14 10.11
CA PRO A 167 2.56 -9.81 11.40
C PRO A 167 3.06 -8.88 12.52
N ASN A 168 2.92 -9.33 13.77
CA ASN A 168 3.50 -8.65 14.91
C ASN A 168 5.02 -8.49 14.74
N ILE A 169 5.52 -7.25 14.84
CA ILE A 169 6.95 -6.94 14.69
C ILE A 169 7.58 -6.81 16.08
N SER A 170 8.58 -7.66 16.34
CA SER A 170 9.38 -7.64 17.55
C SER A 170 10.66 -6.83 17.42
N HIS A 171 11.21 -6.70 16.21
CA HIS A 171 12.49 -6.00 16.01
C HIS A 171 12.44 -4.93 14.93
N ILE A 172 13.17 -3.84 15.14
CA ILE A 172 13.41 -2.81 14.14
C ILE A 172 14.91 -2.77 13.87
N VAL A 173 15.30 -2.96 12.62
CA VAL A 173 16.66 -2.65 12.16
C VAL A 173 16.61 -1.28 11.51
N TYR A 174 17.16 -0.29 12.19
CA TYR A 174 17.18 1.10 11.76
C TYR A 174 18.60 1.50 11.36
N VAL A 175 18.80 1.81 10.08
CA VAL A 175 20.02 2.45 9.58
C VAL A 175 19.77 3.96 9.59
N ASP A 176 20.46 4.69 10.46
CA ASP A 176 20.27 6.14 10.59
C ASP A 176 20.69 6.86 9.29
N PRO A 177 19.75 7.52 8.57
CA PRO A 177 20.07 8.21 7.33
C PRO A 177 21.14 9.28 7.47
N GLN A 178 21.20 9.98 8.61
CA GLN A 178 22.17 11.03 8.84
C GLN A 178 23.56 10.43 9.05
N ALA A 179 23.71 9.54 10.03
CA ALA A 179 24.98 8.88 10.32
C ALA A 179 25.53 8.14 9.10
N TYR A 180 24.66 7.46 8.35
CA TYR A 180 25.03 6.78 7.12
C TYR A 180 25.57 7.73 6.05
N SER A 181 24.98 8.91 5.90
CA SER A 181 25.42 9.91 4.91
C SER A 181 26.75 10.59 5.28
N GLU A 182 27.11 10.58 6.57
CA GLU A 182 28.34 11.15 7.11
C GLU A 182 29.54 10.20 6.98
N LEU A 183 29.30 8.92 6.68
CA LEU A 183 30.37 7.96 6.40
C LEU A 183 31.20 8.41 5.20
N GLU A 184 32.52 8.38 5.38
CA GLU A 184 33.47 8.76 4.33
C GLU A 184 33.88 7.55 3.49
N SER A 185 33.89 6.35 4.08
CA SER A 185 34.39 5.13 3.46
C SER A 185 33.30 4.33 2.75
N ARG A 186 33.54 4.02 1.48
CA ARG A 186 32.76 3.02 0.73
C ARG A 186 32.79 1.64 1.39
N SER A 187 33.88 1.30 2.10
CA SER A 187 34.01 0.01 2.79
C SER A 187 33.03 -0.10 3.94
N GLU A 188 32.93 0.95 4.77
CA GLU A 188 31.99 0.99 5.91
C GLU A 188 30.54 0.90 5.42
N MET A 189 30.19 1.60 4.32
CA MET A 189 28.85 1.51 3.73
C MET A 189 28.53 0.11 3.21
N ASN A 190 29.51 -0.62 2.67
CA ASN A 190 29.33 -2.02 2.27
C ASN A 190 29.21 -2.94 3.49
N GLU A 191 30.00 -2.71 4.55
CA GLU A 191 29.89 -3.46 5.81
C GLU A 191 28.51 -3.32 6.43
N ILE A 192 27.86 -2.17 6.30
CA ILE A 192 26.46 -1.98 6.73
C ILE A 192 25.51 -2.91 5.98
N GLY A 193 25.65 -3.05 4.65
CA GLY A 193 24.86 -4.00 3.87
C GLY A 193 25.09 -5.46 4.28
N ILE A 194 26.33 -5.81 4.62
CA ILE A 194 26.70 -7.15 5.11
C ILE A 194 26.11 -7.41 6.51
N ALA A 195 26.19 -6.44 7.42
CA ALA A 195 25.59 -6.52 8.74
C ALA A 195 24.07 -6.70 8.66
N VAL A 196 23.40 -5.96 7.77
CA VAL A 196 21.97 -6.14 7.46
C VAL A 196 21.68 -7.56 6.95
N SER A 197 22.51 -8.11 6.06
CA SER A 197 22.39 -9.49 5.58
C SER A 197 22.53 -10.52 6.70
N HIS A 198 23.42 -10.28 7.67
CA HIS A 198 23.58 -11.13 8.85
C HIS A 198 22.35 -11.03 9.77
N LEU A 199 21.84 -9.83 10.04
CA LEU A 199 20.61 -9.61 10.80
C LEU A 199 19.42 -10.34 10.16
N ASN A 200 19.28 -10.27 8.84
CA ASN A 200 18.25 -10.98 8.10
C ASN A 200 18.27 -12.51 8.29
N LYS A 201 19.44 -13.09 8.61
CA LYS A 201 19.59 -14.53 8.86
C LYS A 201 19.30 -14.91 10.31
N VAL A 202 19.62 -14.04 11.28
CA VAL A 202 19.51 -14.35 12.72
C VAL A 202 18.18 -13.94 13.33
N LEU A 203 17.54 -12.90 12.79
CA LEU A 203 16.27 -12.40 13.33
C LEU A 203 15.08 -13.31 12.99
N PRO A 204 14.03 -13.33 13.82
CA PRO A 204 12.87 -14.17 13.57
C PRO A 204 12.16 -13.78 12.28
N LYS A 205 11.97 -14.76 11.39
CA LYS A 205 11.40 -14.56 10.05
C LYS A 205 10.04 -13.84 10.12
N ARG A 206 9.89 -12.75 9.35
CA ARG A 206 8.69 -11.90 9.27
C ARG A 206 8.24 -11.28 10.59
N GLN A 207 9.15 -11.12 11.56
CA GLN A 207 8.88 -10.39 12.81
C GLN A 207 9.84 -9.21 13.01
N PHE A 208 10.54 -8.79 11.96
CA PHE A 208 11.35 -7.58 11.99
C PHE A 208 11.07 -6.72 10.77
N ILE A 209 11.37 -5.43 10.90
CA ILE A 209 11.36 -4.48 9.79
C ILE A 209 12.76 -3.94 9.55
N LEU A 210 13.03 -3.58 8.30
CA LEU A 210 14.23 -2.86 7.88
C LEU A 210 13.81 -1.43 7.57
N MET A 211 14.54 -0.47 8.12
CA MET A 211 14.29 0.95 7.87
C MET A 211 15.61 1.67 7.67
N GLY A 212 15.75 2.44 6.59
CA GLY A 212 17.03 3.12 6.32
C GLY A 212 17.00 4.11 5.15
N PRO A 213 18.14 4.75 4.84
CA PRO A 213 18.20 5.81 3.85
C PRO A 213 17.89 5.32 2.43
N GLY A 214 17.10 6.13 1.72
CA GLY A 214 16.83 6.06 0.28
C GLY A 214 16.72 4.65 -0.30
N ARG A 215 17.27 4.44 -1.50
CA ARG A 215 17.05 3.22 -2.27
C ARG A 215 17.91 2.05 -1.81
N TRP A 216 17.26 0.96 -1.41
CA TRP A 216 17.92 -0.30 -1.10
C TRP A 216 18.11 -1.13 -2.39
N GLY A 217 19.27 -1.75 -2.53
CA GLY A 217 19.61 -2.55 -3.72
C GLY A 217 19.91 -1.78 -5.00
N SER A 218 20.25 -0.50 -4.85
CA SER A 218 20.83 0.28 -5.95
C SER A 218 22.29 -0.12 -6.20
N ARG A 219 22.66 -0.32 -7.48
CA ARG A 219 24.07 -0.32 -7.94
C ARG A 219 24.65 1.08 -8.11
N GLY A 220 23.89 2.12 -7.75
CA GLY A 220 24.18 3.53 -7.94
C GLY A 220 25.06 4.15 -6.84
N ASP A 221 24.75 5.41 -6.49
CA ASP A 221 25.46 6.08 -5.40
C ASP A 221 25.03 5.50 -4.05
N ILE A 222 25.91 4.72 -3.43
CA ILE A 222 25.66 4.05 -2.14
C ILE A 222 25.45 5.07 -1.01
N LYS A 223 25.87 6.33 -1.18
CA LYS A 223 25.66 7.35 -0.14
C LYS A 223 24.18 7.67 0.04
N LEU A 224 23.37 7.32 -0.96
CA LEU A 224 21.94 7.59 -1.00
C LEU A 224 21.09 6.37 -0.68
N GLY A 225 21.70 5.21 -0.39
CA GLY A 225 20.95 4.04 0.05
C GLY A 225 21.79 2.80 0.32
N VAL A 226 21.18 1.82 0.97
CA VAL A 226 21.90 0.64 1.47
C VAL A 226 22.12 -0.38 0.35
N ASN A 227 23.38 -0.78 0.15
CA ASN A 227 23.74 -1.77 -0.88
C ASN A 227 23.43 -3.18 -0.39
N VAL A 228 22.31 -3.74 -0.86
CA VAL A 228 21.85 -5.09 -0.54
C VAL A 228 21.25 -5.76 -1.78
N THR A 229 21.24 -7.08 -1.80
CA THR A 229 20.46 -7.87 -2.76
C THR A 229 19.17 -8.35 -2.12
N TYR A 230 18.25 -8.88 -2.93
CA TYR A 230 17.05 -9.52 -2.41
C TYR A 230 17.34 -10.58 -1.32
N SER A 231 18.36 -11.43 -1.54
CA SER A 231 18.72 -12.47 -0.58
C SER A 231 19.19 -11.94 0.78
N ASP A 232 19.64 -10.68 0.83
CA ASP A 232 20.11 -10.06 2.06
C ASP A 232 18.97 -9.56 2.95
N ILE A 233 17.73 -9.47 2.44
CA ILE A 233 16.60 -8.88 3.17
C ILE A 233 15.31 -9.73 3.11
N ASN A 234 15.37 -10.93 2.52
CA ASN A 234 14.19 -11.74 2.19
C ASN A 234 13.35 -12.25 3.38
N ASN A 235 13.85 -12.15 4.62
CA ASN A 235 13.12 -12.55 5.84
C ASN A 235 12.43 -11.38 6.54
N THR A 236 12.65 -10.13 6.11
CA THR A 236 11.98 -8.97 6.70
C THR A 236 10.48 -8.98 6.40
N ALA A 237 9.68 -8.45 7.32
CA ALA A 237 8.25 -8.24 7.08
C ALA A 237 8.00 -7.01 6.22
N VAL A 238 8.78 -5.95 6.47
CA VAL A 238 8.63 -4.64 5.83
C VAL A 238 10.00 -4.04 5.54
N LEU A 239 10.15 -3.45 4.36
CA LEU A 239 11.22 -2.53 4.02
C LEU A 239 10.66 -1.11 3.98
N ILE A 240 11.22 -0.23 4.81
CA ILE A 240 10.87 1.19 4.88
C ILE A 240 12.06 2.00 4.36
N GLU A 241 11.88 2.64 3.22
CA GLU A 241 12.91 3.50 2.63
C GLU A 241 12.65 4.96 3.03
N ILE A 242 13.62 5.56 3.69
CA ILE A 242 13.52 6.91 4.24
C ILE A 242 14.12 7.92 3.27
N ALA A 243 13.27 8.79 2.73
CA ALA A 243 13.66 9.94 1.94
C ALA A 243 13.66 11.21 2.80
N ARG A 244 14.84 11.55 3.35
CA ARG A 244 15.09 12.85 4.00
C ARG A 244 15.50 13.90 2.95
N LYS A 245 14.97 15.12 3.06
CA LYS A 245 15.34 16.26 2.21
C LYS A 245 16.68 16.83 2.68
N LYS A 246 17.65 16.95 1.77
CA LYS A 246 18.90 17.68 1.97
C LYS A 246 18.96 18.84 0.99
N GLY A 247 18.62 20.05 1.45
CA GLY A 247 18.39 21.19 0.57
C GLY A 247 17.18 20.95 -0.34
N ASN A 248 17.34 21.11 -1.65
CA ASN A 248 16.30 20.80 -2.64
C ASN A 248 16.30 19.34 -3.12
N TYR A 249 17.18 18.49 -2.58
CA TYR A 249 17.34 17.11 -3.02
C TYR A 249 16.65 16.13 -2.07
N SER A 250 15.87 15.20 -2.62
CA SER A 250 15.30 14.04 -1.93
C SER A 250 15.86 12.79 -2.59
N PRO A 251 16.34 11.79 -1.83
CA PRO A 251 16.89 10.58 -2.42
C PRO A 251 15.81 9.78 -3.14
N ASP A 252 16.22 9.09 -4.20
CA ASP A 252 15.36 8.18 -4.94
C ASP A 252 15.01 6.94 -4.11
N LEU A 253 13.85 6.36 -4.41
CA LEU A 253 13.34 5.16 -3.76
C LEU A 253 13.19 4.00 -4.75
N SER A 254 13.04 2.77 -4.27
CA SER A 254 12.98 1.54 -5.08
C SER A 254 11.69 1.36 -5.88
N PHE A 255 10.72 2.24 -5.74
CA PHE A 255 9.41 2.12 -6.38
C PHE A 255 9.52 2.00 -7.91
N GLY A 256 8.83 1.01 -8.51
CA GLY A 256 8.82 0.78 -9.95
C GLY A 256 10.08 0.10 -10.52
N THR A 257 10.90 -0.53 -9.68
CA THR A 257 12.13 -1.24 -10.07
C THR A 257 11.95 -2.77 -10.03
N HIS A 258 12.86 -3.53 -10.65
CA HIS A 258 12.86 -5.01 -10.53
C HIS A 258 12.97 -5.43 -9.06
N PHE A 259 13.80 -4.72 -8.29
CA PHE A 259 13.94 -4.94 -6.85
C PHE A 259 12.61 -4.79 -6.12
N PHE A 260 11.78 -3.81 -6.49
CA PHE A 260 10.42 -3.68 -5.93
C PHE A 260 9.53 -4.88 -6.28
N GLN A 261 9.60 -5.41 -7.50
CA GLN A 261 8.84 -6.61 -7.87
C GLN A 261 9.29 -7.82 -7.04
N ASP A 262 10.60 -7.99 -6.82
CA ASP A 262 11.13 -9.04 -5.95
C ASP A 262 10.56 -8.94 -4.51
N LEU A 263 10.40 -7.72 -3.98
CA LEU A 263 9.76 -7.49 -2.67
C LEU A 263 8.29 -7.93 -2.67
N VAL A 264 7.54 -7.54 -3.71
CA VAL A 264 6.12 -7.88 -3.86
C VAL A 264 5.94 -9.39 -3.93
N GLU A 265 6.70 -10.08 -4.79
CA GLU A 265 6.67 -11.55 -4.93
C GLU A 265 7.02 -12.25 -3.62
N ALA A 266 7.97 -11.70 -2.87
CA ALA A 266 8.39 -12.24 -1.57
C ALA A 266 7.46 -11.86 -0.42
N ASN A 267 6.32 -11.19 -0.67
CA ASN A 267 5.43 -10.65 0.37
C ASN A 267 6.14 -9.77 1.41
N ILE A 268 7.22 -9.10 1.01
CA ILE A 268 7.86 -8.06 1.81
C ILE A 268 7.09 -6.77 1.54
N ARG A 269 6.50 -6.17 2.58
CA ARG A 269 5.79 -4.90 2.40
C ARG A 269 6.79 -3.78 2.21
N TYR A 270 6.42 -2.82 1.38
CA TYR A 270 7.28 -1.70 1.02
C TYR A 270 6.58 -0.41 1.42
N ILE A 271 7.27 0.44 2.17
CA ILE A 271 6.76 1.74 2.60
C ILE A 271 7.79 2.82 2.25
N PRO A 272 7.51 3.71 1.29
CA PRO A 272 8.29 4.92 1.11
C PRO A 272 7.91 5.92 2.21
N LEU A 273 8.88 6.36 2.99
CA LEU A 273 8.68 7.27 4.11
C LEU A 273 9.37 8.60 3.83
N TYR A 274 8.63 9.69 3.99
CA TYR A 274 9.10 11.06 3.78
C TYR A 274 8.97 11.85 5.10
N PRO A 275 9.93 11.72 6.05
CA PRO A 275 9.79 12.32 7.38
C PRO A 275 9.66 13.85 7.40
N ASP A 276 10.15 14.52 6.34
CA ASP A 276 10.18 15.98 6.24
C ASP A 276 8.97 16.55 5.48
N ASP A 277 7.95 15.74 5.25
CA ASP A 277 6.66 16.21 4.73
C ASP A 277 5.75 16.66 5.87
N GLU A 278 4.87 17.61 5.58
CA GLU A 278 3.92 18.12 6.57
C GLU A 278 2.98 17.00 7.06
N ASN A 279 2.69 17.00 8.36
CA ASN A 279 1.82 16.04 9.04
C ASN A 279 2.33 14.59 9.08
N ILE A 280 3.59 14.35 8.70
CA ILE A 280 4.26 13.07 8.94
C ILE A 280 4.82 13.02 10.36
N ILE A 281 4.49 11.95 11.08
CA ILE A 281 5.10 11.61 12.35
C ILE A 281 6.27 10.67 12.07
N PHE A 282 7.44 11.02 12.58
CA PHE A 282 8.61 10.17 12.58
C PHE A 282 9.31 10.29 13.94
N ASN A 283 9.17 9.26 14.78
CA ASN A 283 9.67 9.26 16.15
C ASN A 283 11.17 8.94 16.17
N GLU A 284 11.95 9.89 15.69
CA GLU A 284 13.41 9.78 15.61
C GLU A 284 14.04 9.60 16.99
N LEU A 285 13.46 10.20 18.02
CA LEU A 285 13.92 10.04 19.40
C LEU A 285 13.79 8.58 19.84
N PHE A 286 12.65 7.93 19.61
CA PHE A 286 12.51 6.49 19.88
C PHE A 286 13.56 5.67 19.11
N LEU A 287 13.74 5.95 17.81
CA LEU A 287 14.65 5.16 16.97
C LEU A 287 16.12 5.34 17.35
N LYS A 288 16.52 6.53 17.82
CA LYS A 288 17.92 6.85 18.17
C LYS A 288 18.26 6.60 19.64
N GLU A 289 17.34 6.85 20.56
CA GLU A 289 17.63 6.79 22.01
C GLU A 289 17.30 5.42 22.63
N THR A 290 16.52 4.58 21.95
CA THR A 290 16.24 3.22 22.44
C THR A 290 17.52 2.37 22.48
N PRO A 291 17.70 1.49 23.49
CA PRO A 291 18.85 0.60 23.58
C PRO A 291 19.10 -0.16 22.28
N ASN A 292 20.36 -0.11 21.82
CA ASN A 292 20.82 -0.80 20.63
C ASN A 292 21.43 -2.15 21.02
N ILE A 293 20.74 -3.25 20.71
CA ILE A 293 21.21 -4.61 21.02
C ILE A 293 22.11 -5.19 19.91
N LEU A 294 22.45 -4.42 18.88
CA LEU A 294 23.34 -4.87 17.79
C LEU A 294 24.67 -5.45 18.31
N PRO A 295 25.40 -4.82 19.25
CA PRO A 295 26.67 -5.36 19.74
C PRO A 295 26.53 -6.68 20.49
N GLU A 296 25.34 -6.99 21.01
CA GLU A 296 25.06 -8.26 21.70
C GLU A 296 24.73 -9.38 20.71
N VAL A 297 23.95 -9.06 19.66
CA VAL A 297 23.50 -10.03 18.65
C VAL A 297 24.57 -10.31 17.61
N LEU A 298 25.30 -9.28 17.16
CA LEU A 298 26.40 -9.38 16.20
C LEU A 298 27.63 -8.60 16.71
N PRO A 299 28.39 -9.16 17.66
CA PRO A 299 29.55 -8.49 18.25
C PRO A 299 30.61 -8.05 17.24
N GLU A 300 30.75 -8.77 16.12
CA GLU A 300 31.68 -8.44 15.05
C GLU A 300 31.36 -7.13 14.32
N TYR A 301 30.12 -6.64 14.40
CA TYR A 301 29.67 -5.38 13.82
C TYR A 301 29.40 -4.31 14.87
N ALA A 302 29.92 -4.46 16.10
CA ALA A 302 29.71 -3.50 17.18
C ALA A 302 30.21 -2.09 16.85
N SER A 303 31.22 -1.95 15.98
CA SER A 303 31.71 -0.65 15.49
C SER A 303 30.68 0.10 14.65
N LEU A 304 29.68 -0.59 14.09
CA LEU A 304 28.62 0.02 13.29
C LEU A 304 27.43 0.51 14.13
N ALA A 305 27.48 0.37 15.47
CA ALA A 305 26.36 0.67 16.36
C ALA A 305 25.93 2.14 16.40
N ASP A 306 26.79 3.06 15.96
CA ASP A 306 26.46 4.48 15.78
C ASP A 306 25.58 4.73 14.55
N THR A 307 25.60 3.82 13.57
CA THR A 307 24.84 3.94 12.32
C THR A 307 23.70 2.93 12.20
N ILE A 308 23.89 1.70 12.68
CA ILE A 308 22.87 0.65 12.69
C ILE A 308 22.37 0.44 14.11
N ARG A 309 21.06 0.57 14.29
CA ARG A 309 20.37 0.28 15.54
C ARG A 309 19.46 -0.92 15.38
N LEU A 310 19.75 -1.97 16.14
CA LEU A 310 18.86 -3.10 16.32
C LEU A 310 18.07 -2.89 17.61
N ILE A 311 16.76 -2.68 17.47
CA ILE A 311 15.85 -2.41 18.58
C ILE A 311 14.99 -3.66 18.82
N ASP A 312 15.06 -4.22 20.03
CA ASP A 312 14.06 -5.16 20.56
C ASP A 312 12.89 -4.34 21.12
N VAL A 313 11.79 -4.33 20.37
CA VAL A 313 10.61 -3.51 20.71
C VAL A 313 9.97 -3.99 22.02
N PRO A 314 9.67 -5.28 22.23
CA PRO A 314 9.17 -5.78 23.51
C PRO A 314 10.04 -5.40 24.71
N GLN A 315 11.36 -5.54 24.61
CA GLN A 315 12.27 -5.18 25.69
C GLN A 315 12.24 -3.66 25.97
N ALA A 316 12.20 -2.84 24.93
CA ALA A 316 12.21 -1.39 25.04
C ALA A 316 10.87 -0.78 25.50
N THR A 317 9.77 -1.52 25.42
CA THR A 317 8.41 -0.97 25.57
C THR A 317 7.54 -1.78 26.53
N ASP A 318 8.17 -2.48 27.49
CA ASP A 318 7.48 -3.27 28.53
C ASP A 318 6.49 -4.31 27.95
N GLY A 319 6.88 -4.98 26.87
CA GLY A 319 6.13 -6.08 26.25
C GLY A 319 5.17 -5.67 25.13
N LEU A 320 5.14 -4.40 24.72
CA LEU A 320 4.45 -4.00 23.49
C LEU A 320 5.20 -4.49 22.25
N ILE A 321 4.51 -4.48 21.12
CA ILE A 321 5.06 -4.79 19.80
C ILE A 321 4.80 -3.65 18.85
N LEU A 322 5.57 -3.61 17.76
CA LEU A 322 5.24 -2.73 16.64
C LEU A 322 4.18 -3.41 15.76
N LYS A 323 3.04 -2.75 15.59
CA LYS A 323 2.05 -3.09 14.56
C LYS A 323 2.12 -2.07 13.45
N VAL A 324 2.16 -2.55 12.21
CA VAL A 324 2.13 -1.69 11.03
C VAL A 324 0.78 -1.87 10.34
N LEU A 325 0.00 -0.79 10.30
CA LEU A 325 -1.28 -0.74 9.60
C LEU A 325 -1.05 -0.06 8.25
N MET A 326 -1.51 -0.67 7.17
CA MET A 326 -1.41 -0.12 5.81
C MET A 326 -2.78 -0.13 5.13
N ASN A 327 -3.10 0.97 4.45
CA ASN A 327 -4.37 1.17 3.77
C ASN A 327 -4.18 2.00 2.50
N SER A 328 -4.26 1.34 1.34
CA SER A 328 -4.14 1.99 0.04
C SER A 328 -5.35 2.86 -0.31
N ASP A 329 -6.54 2.57 0.25
CA ASP A 329 -7.74 3.38 -0.03
C ASP A 329 -7.61 4.77 0.61
N LEU A 330 -6.97 4.83 1.77
CA LEU A 330 -6.64 6.06 2.48
C LEU A 330 -5.29 6.64 2.04
N ASP A 331 -4.51 5.89 1.26
CA ASP A 331 -3.09 6.11 0.96
C ASP A 331 -2.25 6.35 2.23
N GLU A 332 -2.53 5.60 3.30
CA GLU A 332 -1.94 5.82 4.63
C GLU A 332 -1.32 4.54 5.22
N ALA A 333 -0.18 4.68 5.88
CA ALA A 333 0.40 3.66 6.75
C ALA A 333 0.83 4.26 8.08
N VAL A 334 0.71 3.49 9.16
CA VAL A 334 1.16 3.88 10.49
C VAL A 334 1.80 2.72 11.24
N GLY A 335 2.97 2.95 11.82
CA GLY A 335 3.63 2.04 12.75
C GLY A 335 3.31 2.46 14.18
N ILE A 336 2.62 1.61 14.94
CA ILE A 336 2.17 1.88 16.31
C ILE A 336 2.67 0.85 17.32
N LEU A 337 2.96 1.30 18.53
CA LEU A 337 3.19 0.43 19.68
C LEU A 337 1.85 -0.04 20.24
N ALA A 338 1.64 -1.35 20.29
CA ALA A 338 0.39 -1.95 20.75
C ALA A 338 0.63 -3.30 21.42
N GLU A 339 -0.36 -3.78 22.18
CA GLU A 339 -0.30 -5.11 22.77
C GLU A 339 -0.23 -6.20 21.69
N PRO A 340 0.50 -7.31 21.94
CA PRO A 340 0.52 -8.47 21.06
C PRO A 340 -0.89 -8.99 20.80
N SER A 341 -1.31 -9.02 19.54
CA SER A 341 -2.54 -9.71 19.15
C SER A 341 -2.23 -11.14 18.77
N ASN A 342 -3.04 -12.11 19.20
CA ASN A 342 -3.01 -13.52 18.76
C ASN A 342 -3.44 -13.70 17.29
N GLU A 343 -3.23 -12.71 16.41
CA GLU A 343 -3.49 -12.79 14.96
C GLU A 343 -2.34 -13.57 14.30
N VAL A 344 -2.29 -14.87 14.56
CA VAL A 344 -1.39 -15.80 13.85
C VAL A 344 -2.24 -16.90 13.25
N ASP A 345 -2.54 -16.77 11.97
CA ASP A 345 -2.80 -17.97 11.16
C ASP A 345 -2.29 -17.74 9.74
N LEU A 346 -1.02 -18.07 9.53
CA LEU A 346 -0.34 -18.04 8.22
C LEU A 346 -0.46 -19.40 7.50
N SER A 347 -1.38 -20.28 7.90
CA SER A 347 -1.34 -21.71 7.52
C SER A 347 -2.63 -22.34 6.97
N ALA A 348 -3.70 -21.59 6.69
CA ALA A 348 -4.92 -22.20 6.16
C ALA A 348 -5.29 -21.68 4.75
N PRO A 349 -5.47 -22.57 3.75
CA PRO A 349 -6.25 -22.24 2.58
C PRO A 349 -7.74 -22.17 2.95
N GLU A 350 -8.42 -21.20 2.36
CA GLU A 350 -9.87 -21.13 2.15
C GLU A 350 -10.80 -21.30 3.38
N SER A 351 -11.35 -20.18 3.82
CA SER A 351 -12.81 -20.01 3.81
C SER A 351 -13.16 -18.52 3.86
N ILE A 352 -14.28 -18.16 3.22
CA ILE A 352 -14.97 -16.86 3.37
C ILE A 352 -15.61 -16.84 4.77
N THR A 353 -14.83 -17.07 5.82
CA THR A 353 -15.26 -16.73 7.17
C THR A 353 -15.00 -15.24 7.36
N PRO A 354 -15.98 -14.47 7.88
CA PRO A 354 -15.74 -13.07 8.21
C PRO A 354 -14.50 -13.01 9.08
N THR A 355 -13.49 -12.25 8.64
CA THR A 355 -12.25 -12.13 9.39
C THR A 355 -12.59 -11.63 10.80
N ARG A 356 -11.77 -11.95 11.79
CA ARG A 356 -12.01 -11.48 13.17
C ARG A 356 -12.13 -9.95 13.26
N ARG A 357 -11.57 -9.22 12.27
CA ARG A 357 -11.72 -7.77 12.07
C ARG A 357 -13.13 -7.41 11.56
N ASP A 358 -13.67 -8.10 10.57
CA ASP A 358 -15.07 -7.93 10.11
C ASP A 358 -16.07 -8.13 11.25
N ALA A 359 -15.77 -9.09 12.14
CA ALA A 359 -16.55 -9.33 13.33
C ALA A 359 -16.61 -8.13 14.31
N THR A 360 -15.69 -7.17 14.23
CA THR A 360 -15.72 -5.97 15.10
C THR A 360 -16.61 -4.86 14.55
N PHE A 361 -16.73 -4.72 13.23
CA PHE A 361 -17.46 -3.60 12.62
C PHE A 361 -18.98 -3.76 12.70
N TRP A 362 -19.50 -4.95 12.35
CA TRP A 362 -20.93 -5.21 12.46
C TRP A 362 -21.38 -5.25 13.93
N ARG A 363 -20.55 -5.76 14.84
CA ARG A 363 -20.86 -5.78 16.29
C ARG A 363 -20.97 -4.37 16.84
N TRP A 364 -20.05 -3.48 16.47
CA TRP A 364 -20.14 -2.08 16.88
C TRP A 364 -21.41 -1.43 16.34
N ARG A 365 -21.73 -1.62 15.05
CA ARG A 365 -22.97 -1.10 14.45
C ARG A 365 -24.23 -1.65 15.13
N MET A 366 -24.26 -2.95 15.42
CA MET A 366 -25.35 -3.59 16.15
C MET A 366 -25.52 -2.99 17.55
N MET A 367 -24.42 -2.84 18.30
CA MET A 367 -24.44 -2.21 19.62
C MET A 367 -24.93 -0.75 19.55
N MET A 368 -24.55 0.01 18.51
CA MET A 368 -25.03 1.39 18.34
C MET A 368 -26.54 1.45 18.04
N VAL A 369 -27.07 0.55 17.19
CA VAL A 369 -28.51 0.55 16.90
C VAL A 369 -29.34 0.05 18.09
N GLU A 370 -28.82 -0.90 18.87
CA GLU A 370 -29.42 -1.33 20.14
C GLU A 370 -29.45 -0.17 21.16
N ASN A 371 -28.37 0.62 21.25
CA ASN A 371 -28.35 1.81 22.09
C ASN A 371 -29.39 2.84 21.65
N ILE A 372 -29.50 3.11 20.34
CA ILE A 372 -30.54 3.98 19.78
C ILE A 372 -31.93 3.47 20.19
N ALA A 373 -32.18 2.17 20.01
CA ALA A 373 -33.45 1.54 20.39
C ALA A 373 -33.75 1.70 21.89
N SER A 374 -32.74 1.58 22.75
CA SER A 374 -32.90 1.71 24.19
C SER A 374 -33.12 3.14 24.68
N GLU A 375 -32.57 4.14 23.99
CA GLU A 375 -32.70 5.56 24.35
C GLU A 375 -33.87 6.26 23.66
N ILE A 376 -34.55 5.57 22.73
CA ILE A 376 -35.74 6.11 22.09
C ILE A 376 -36.89 6.22 23.09
N ASP A 377 -37.63 7.32 23.03
CA ASP A 377 -38.88 7.51 23.75
C ASP A 377 -40.04 7.27 22.77
N PRO A 378 -40.70 6.09 22.82
CA PRO A 378 -41.70 5.69 21.82
C PRO A 378 -42.89 6.65 21.78
N ASP A 379 -43.37 7.08 22.95
CA ASP A 379 -44.54 7.95 23.08
C ASP A 379 -44.23 9.37 22.59
N ARG A 380 -43.06 9.89 22.97
CA ARG A 380 -42.64 11.23 22.53
C ARG A 380 -42.38 11.29 21.03
N LEU A 381 -41.81 10.24 20.44
CA LEU A 381 -41.38 10.23 19.04
C LEU A 381 -42.36 9.53 18.10
N GLY A 382 -43.48 8.99 18.60
CA GLY A 382 -44.49 8.32 17.77
C GLY A 382 -44.00 7.01 17.14
N VAL A 383 -43.03 6.33 17.77
CA VAL A 383 -42.45 5.09 17.28
C VAL A 383 -43.13 3.90 17.94
N VAL A 384 -43.60 2.95 17.14
CA VAL A 384 -44.23 1.72 17.63
C VAL A 384 -43.21 0.59 17.71
N ASN A 385 -42.41 0.39 16.67
CA ASN A 385 -41.36 -0.62 16.60
C ASN A 385 -40.15 -0.09 15.83
N LEU A 386 -38.97 -0.58 16.17
CA LEU A 386 -37.72 -0.35 15.44
C LEU A 386 -37.14 -1.69 15.01
N TYR A 387 -36.67 -1.77 13.77
CA TYR A 387 -36.01 -2.96 13.26
C TYR A 387 -34.67 -2.60 12.63
N VAL A 388 -33.72 -3.53 12.70
CA VAL A 388 -32.44 -3.48 11.96
C VAL A 388 -32.44 -4.55 10.88
N PHE A 389 -31.89 -4.24 9.71
CA PHE A 389 -31.72 -5.20 8.63
C PHE A 389 -30.38 -5.01 7.92
N GLY A 390 -30.22 -5.65 6.76
CA GLY A 390 -29.04 -5.45 5.92
C GLY A 390 -27.76 -5.98 6.53
N SER A 391 -26.65 -5.30 6.24
CA SER A 391 -25.29 -5.82 6.51
C SER A 391 -24.97 -5.95 8.01
N THR A 392 -25.53 -5.03 8.82
CA THR A 392 -25.37 -5.04 10.27
C THR A 392 -26.03 -6.27 10.90
N LYS A 393 -27.27 -6.58 10.50
CA LYS A 393 -28.00 -7.77 10.98
C LYS A 393 -27.43 -9.08 10.43
N ASN A 394 -26.88 -9.06 9.22
CA ASN A 394 -26.29 -10.24 8.57
C ASN A 394 -24.82 -10.48 8.94
N ALA A 395 -24.28 -9.72 9.90
CA ALA A 395 -22.93 -9.89 10.44
C ALA A 395 -21.80 -9.77 9.40
N ASN A 396 -22.01 -8.95 8.36
CA ASN A 396 -21.05 -8.74 7.27
C ASN A 396 -20.80 -7.25 6.96
N ALA A 397 -21.20 -6.34 7.86
CA ALA A 397 -20.89 -4.92 7.72
C ALA A 397 -19.39 -4.64 7.81
N GLY A 398 -18.88 -3.84 6.89
CA GLY A 398 -17.49 -3.37 6.82
C GLY A 398 -17.31 -1.94 7.38
N PRO A 399 -16.10 -1.35 7.25
CA PRO A 399 -15.80 -0.01 7.76
C PRO A 399 -16.59 1.11 7.06
N THR A 400 -17.04 0.89 5.82
CA THR A 400 -17.82 1.83 5.00
C THR A 400 -19.33 1.57 5.01
N SER A 401 -19.80 0.50 5.67
CA SER A 401 -21.23 0.17 5.71
C SER A 401 -22.03 1.15 6.56
N ASP A 402 -23.26 1.39 6.16
CA ASP A 402 -24.31 2.06 6.94
C ASP A 402 -25.02 1.08 7.90
N ILE A 403 -26.01 1.60 8.61
CA ILE A 403 -26.92 0.87 9.49
C ILE A 403 -28.33 1.08 8.95
N ASP A 404 -28.85 0.03 8.33
CA ASP A 404 -30.21 0.01 7.81
C ASP A 404 -31.24 -0.17 8.94
N ILE A 405 -32.10 0.83 9.14
CA ILE A 405 -33.18 0.77 10.14
C ILE A 405 -34.57 0.99 9.52
N LEU A 406 -35.53 0.23 10.02
CA LEU A 406 -36.96 0.38 9.72
C LEU A 406 -37.70 0.87 10.95
N VAL A 407 -38.38 2.00 10.83
CA VAL A 407 -39.17 2.60 11.90
C VAL A 407 -40.65 2.45 11.58
N HIS A 408 -41.36 1.65 12.39
CA HIS A 408 -42.82 1.61 12.36
C HIS A 408 -43.35 2.82 13.12
N PHE A 409 -43.93 3.76 12.39
CA PHE A 409 -44.33 5.06 12.92
C PHE A 409 -45.86 5.19 13.01
N ARG A 410 -46.33 5.66 14.17
CA ARG A 410 -47.72 6.02 14.44
C ARG A 410 -47.76 7.28 15.31
N GLY A 411 -47.57 8.43 14.68
CA GLY A 411 -47.55 9.72 15.36
C GLY A 411 -48.05 10.87 14.48
N THR A 412 -48.01 12.07 15.04
CA THR A 412 -48.30 13.34 14.36
C THR A 412 -47.12 13.78 13.48
N GLU A 413 -47.35 14.69 12.51
CA GLU A 413 -46.26 15.22 11.68
C GLU A 413 -45.17 15.89 12.51
N LYS A 414 -45.54 16.55 13.62
CA LYS A 414 -44.57 17.14 14.56
C LYS A 414 -43.70 16.08 15.23
N GLN A 415 -44.26 14.94 15.61
CA GLN A 415 -43.49 13.81 16.16
C GLN A 415 -42.57 13.21 15.10
N ARG A 416 -43.04 13.14 13.84
CA ARG A 416 -42.24 12.67 12.71
C ARG A 416 -41.02 13.54 12.46
N GLU A 417 -41.20 14.85 12.42
CA GLU A 417 -40.11 15.82 12.27
C GLU A 417 -39.11 15.72 13.44
N CYS A 418 -39.61 15.59 14.67
CA CYS A 418 -38.77 15.39 15.85
C CYS A 418 -37.96 14.09 15.79
N LEU A 419 -38.56 13.00 15.35
CA LEU A 419 -37.89 11.71 15.16
C LEU A 419 -36.77 11.81 14.11
N ILE A 420 -37.06 12.43 12.95
CA ILE A 420 -36.08 12.58 11.87
C ILE A 420 -34.88 13.38 12.35
N ASN A 421 -35.10 14.55 12.98
CA ASN A 421 -34.02 15.39 13.50
C ASN A 421 -33.21 14.67 14.59
N TRP A 422 -33.86 13.86 15.42
CA TRP A 422 -33.17 13.08 16.46
C TRP A 422 -32.29 11.98 15.86
N LEU A 423 -32.80 11.22 14.88
CA LEU A 423 -32.04 10.20 14.17
C LEU A 423 -30.92 10.79 13.30
N GLU A 424 -31.13 11.97 12.70
CA GLU A 424 -30.09 12.70 11.98
C GLU A 424 -28.92 13.04 12.92
N GLY A 425 -29.21 13.56 14.12
CA GLY A 425 -28.19 13.82 15.15
C GLY A 425 -27.39 12.57 15.50
N TRP A 426 -28.05 11.43 15.72
CA TRP A 426 -27.37 10.14 15.91
C TRP A 426 -26.52 9.75 14.71
N SER A 427 -27.05 9.88 13.50
CA SER A 427 -26.37 9.51 12.25
C SER A 427 -25.06 10.28 12.08
N LEU A 428 -25.09 11.60 12.28
CA LEU A 428 -23.90 12.47 12.17
C LEU A 428 -22.86 12.15 13.25
N CYS A 429 -23.28 11.94 14.51
CA CYS A 429 -22.37 11.58 15.59
C CYS A 429 -21.72 10.21 15.35
N LEU A 430 -22.50 9.21 14.94
CA LEU A 430 -21.99 7.88 14.66
C LEU A 430 -21.07 7.85 13.43
N ALA A 431 -21.35 8.67 12.41
CA ALA A 431 -20.47 8.86 11.27
C ALA A 431 -19.10 9.40 11.69
N GLN A 432 -19.07 10.40 12.59
CA GLN A 432 -17.82 10.92 13.14
C GLN A 432 -17.08 9.86 13.98
N ILE A 433 -17.78 9.07 14.79
CA ILE A 433 -17.18 7.96 15.56
C ILE A 433 -16.61 6.89 14.61
N ASN A 434 -17.31 6.55 13.52
CA ASN A 434 -16.80 5.61 12.51
C ASN A 434 -15.50 6.12 11.89
N TYR A 435 -15.45 7.41 11.54
CA TYR A 435 -14.22 8.04 11.03
C TYR A 435 -13.08 7.96 12.05
N MET A 436 -13.34 8.27 13.32
CA MET A 436 -12.31 8.16 14.36
C MET A 436 -11.79 6.72 14.52
N ARG A 437 -12.67 5.72 14.42
CA ARG A 437 -12.29 4.30 14.60
C ARG A 437 -11.60 3.69 13.39
N THR A 438 -11.93 4.15 12.18
CA THR A 438 -11.58 3.43 10.93
C THR A 438 -10.80 4.26 9.93
N GLY A 439 -10.86 5.58 10.03
CA GLY A 439 -10.35 6.53 9.04
C GLY A 439 -11.28 6.80 7.86
N TYR A 440 -12.33 5.98 7.66
CA TYR A 440 -13.27 6.15 6.55
C TYR A 440 -14.38 7.14 6.90
N ARG A 441 -14.56 8.15 6.04
CA ARG A 441 -15.66 9.12 6.16
C ARG A 441 -16.92 8.56 5.51
N ILE A 442 -18.04 8.72 6.21
CA ILE A 442 -19.39 8.42 5.73
C ILE A 442 -20.24 9.65 6.05
N ASN A 443 -21.11 10.07 5.14
CA ASN A 443 -21.93 11.28 5.35
C ASN A 443 -23.04 11.03 6.38
N ASN A 444 -23.77 9.93 6.23
CA ASN A 444 -24.82 9.49 7.15
C ASN A 444 -24.59 8.01 7.44
N LEU A 445 -24.47 7.64 8.73
CA LEU A 445 -24.30 6.24 9.10
C LEU A 445 -25.62 5.49 9.20
N LEU A 446 -26.72 6.17 9.55
CA LEU A 446 -28.05 5.56 9.59
C LEU A 446 -28.77 5.76 8.24
N ASP A 447 -29.24 4.66 7.66
CA ASP A 447 -30.22 4.69 6.57
C ASP A 447 -31.62 4.36 7.14
N VAL A 448 -32.49 5.37 7.15
CA VAL A 448 -33.75 5.34 7.92
C VAL A 448 -34.96 5.22 7.00
N HIS A 449 -35.69 4.12 7.15
CA HIS A 449 -36.92 3.86 6.41
C HIS A 449 -38.13 3.90 7.33
N ILE A 450 -39.03 4.87 7.11
CA ILE A 450 -40.26 5.01 7.90
C ILE A 450 -41.41 4.28 7.20
N ILE A 451 -42.12 3.43 7.94
CA ILE A 451 -43.28 2.66 7.45
C ILE A 451 -44.50 2.86 8.36
N THR A 452 -45.69 2.75 7.76
CA THR A 452 -46.98 2.89 8.44
C THR A 452 -47.68 1.55 8.64
N ASP A 453 -48.77 1.53 9.41
CA ASP A 453 -49.64 0.35 9.56
C ASP A 453 -50.13 -0.19 8.21
N LYS A 454 -50.42 0.71 7.26
CA LYS A 454 -50.85 0.34 5.91
C LYS A 454 -49.73 -0.38 5.15
N ASP A 455 -48.50 0.13 5.25
CA ASP A 455 -47.36 -0.48 4.55
C ASP A 455 -47.06 -1.90 5.05
N ILE A 456 -47.21 -2.12 6.37
CA ILE A 456 -47.07 -3.45 6.98
C ILE A 456 -48.18 -4.40 6.51
N ALA A 457 -49.43 -3.92 6.47
CA ALA A 457 -50.58 -4.72 6.03
C ALA A 457 -50.48 -5.09 4.54
N ASP A 458 -50.10 -4.13 3.70
CA ASP A 458 -49.97 -4.29 2.25
C ASP A 458 -48.63 -4.93 1.84
N LYS A 459 -47.71 -5.13 2.79
CA LYS A 459 -46.31 -5.58 2.59
C LYS A 459 -45.58 -4.78 1.51
N THR A 460 -45.80 -3.47 1.47
CA THR A 460 -45.20 -2.59 0.47
C THR A 460 -43.73 -2.30 0.80
N SER A 461 -42.90 -2.14 -0.24
CA SER A 461 -41.50 -1.73 -0.08
C SER A 461 -40.73 -2.61 0.92
N LEU A 462 -39.96 -1.99 1.82
CA LEU A 462 -39.16 -2.64 2.85
C LEU A 462 -40.00 -3.22 4.02
N ALA A 463 -41.30 -2.90 4.12
CA ALA A 463 -42.18 -3.53 5.12
C ALA A 463 -42.35 -5.04 4.87
N SER A 464 -42.12 -5.50 3.64
CA SER A 464 -42.06 -6.93 3.28
C SER A 464 -40.98 -7.71 4.04
N LYS A 465 -39.95 -7.05 4.59
CA LYS A 465 -38.91 -7.68 5.43
C LYS A 465 -39.39 -8.06 6.83
N ILE A 466 -40.51 -7.51 7.30
CA ILE A 466 -41.08 -7.84 8.62
C ILE A 466 -41.74 -9.22 8.53
N GLY A 467 -41.16 -10.20 9.24
CA GLY A 467 -41.63 -11.58 9.20
C GLY A 467 -41.35 -12.32 7.87
N ALA A 468 -40.38 -11.83 7.08
CA ALA A 468 -39.95 -12.52 5.87
C ALA A 468 -39.29 -13.87 6.19
N VAL A 469 -39.49 -14.86 5.31
CA VAL A 469 -38.84 -16.18 5.44
C VAL A 469 -37.35 -16.08 5.12
N THR A 470 -36.98 -15.21 4.19
CA THR A 470 -35.60 -14.99 3.74
C THR A 470 -35.17 -13.57 4.06
N ASP A 471 -34.10 -13.43 4.85
CA ASP A 471 -33.55 -12.14 5.32
C ASP A 471 -34.57 -11.22 6.06
N PRO A 472 -35.14 -11.69 7.19
CA PRO A 472 -36.05 -10.86 7.98
C PRO A 472 -35.31 -9.71 8.66
N ALA A 473 -36.02 -8.59 8.78
CA ALA A 473 -35.61 -7.52 9.68
C ALA A 473 -35.73 -7.98 11.15
N GLN A 474 -34.74 -7.65 11.97
CA GLN A 474 -34.70 -8.01 13.39
C GLN A 474 -35.35 -6.90 14.22
N LEU A 475 -36.37 -7.26 15.01
CA LEU A 475 -37.02 -6.36 15.95
C LEU A 475 -36.06 -6.01 17.09
N LEU A 476 -35.97 -4.71 17.42
CA LEU A 476 -35.17 -4.19 18.53
C LEU A 476 -36.10 -3.78 19.70
N PRO A 477 -35.78 -4.16 20.95
CA PRO A 477 -36.50 -3.68 22.12
C PRO A 477 -36.41 -2.16 22.26
N LEU A 478 -37.54 -1.49 22.48
CA LEU A 478 -37.60 -0.03 22.63
C LEU A 478 -37.60 0.40 24.09
N GLY A 479 -36.91 1.52 24.35
CA GLY A 479 -36.89 2.19 25.65
C GLY A 479 -35.98 1.50 26.67
N LYS A 480 -35.69 2.20 27.77
CA LYS A 480 -34.88 1.64 28.86
C LYS A 480 -35.66 0.52 29.52
N VAL A 481 -35.10 -0.70 29.48
CA VAL A 481 -35.47 -1.73 30.44
C VAL A 481 -35.18 -1.14 31.82
N ALA A 482 -36.21 -0.94 32.64
CA ALA A 482 -36.01 -0.54 34.02
C ALA A 482 -35.07 -1.58 34.66
N LYS A 483 -33.86 -1.15 35.02
CA LYS A 483 -33.00 -1.95 35.88
C LYS A 483 -33.62 -1.90 37.26
N ASP A 484 -34.34 -2.95 37.62
CA ASP A 484 -34.67 -3.26 39.02
C ASP A 484 -33.40 -3.60 39.82
#